data_AF-A0A6A7BLM3-F1
#
_entry.id   AF-A0A6A7BLM3-F1
#
_cell.length_a   1.000
_cell.length_b   1.000
_cell.length_c   1.000
_cell.angle_alpha   90.00
_cell.angle_beta   90.00
_cell.angle_gamma   90.00
#
_symmetry.space_group_name_H-M   'P 1'
#
loop_
_entity.id
_entity.type
_entity.pdbx_description
1 polymer ?
#
loop_
_entity_poly.entity_id
_entity_poly.type
_entity_poly.pdbx_seq_one_letter_code
_entity_poly.pdbx_strand_id
1 'polypeptide(L)'
;MKKKDYDGAIKHYTAALEVVPLNPIYLSNRAAAYSGQGKHELAKEDAEMAVAADPNYSKAWSRLGLAKYVLGDAKGAMEAYKSGMDAEGGGSEVMRKGYETAKRKYEEDGGDVGAPDDDLSRGAPGGGGMPDLSSLAGMLGGMGGGGGGGGGMPDLAGLMQNPMMRQMAQNLMSNPDMMNNLMSNPRIAEMAQQFGGGGGGAGAGAGRGGGGGGMPNMQDLMNDPNLAEMARSFMGGGGAGAGAGRGAGRGAGQ
;
A
#
# COMPACT_ATOMS: atom_id res chain seq x y z
N MET A 1 -11.24 22.72 30.62
CA MET A 1 -11.51 22.41 29.19
C MET A 1 -12.46 23.46 28.64
N LYS A 2 -12.16 24.04 27.47
CA LYS A 2 -13.03 25.03 26.81
C LYS A 2 -14.28 24.29 26.31
N LYS A 3 -15.47 24.61 26.83
CA LYS A 3 -16.73 24.10 26.27
C LYS A 3 -16.81 24.59 24.82
N LYS A 4 -17.12 23.68 23.89
CA LYS A 4 -17.34 24.04 22.50
C LYS A 4 -18.74 24.64 22.40
N ASP A 5 -18.82 25.93 22.06
CA ASP A 5 -20.08 26.63 21.81
C ASP A 5 -20.45 26.49 20.33
N TYR A 6 -21.16 25.41 20.01
CA TYR A 6 -21.57 25.13 18.64
C TYR A 6 -22.73 26.00 18.18
N ASP A 7 -23.67 26.34 19.08
CA ASP A 7 -24.82 27.20 18.75
C ASP A 7 -24.36 28.62 18.42
N GLY A 8 -23.44 29.17 19.20
CA GLY A 8 -22.80 30.46 18.91
C GLY A 8 -22.08 30.45 17.57
N ALA A 9 -21.31 29.39 17.28
CA ALA A 9 -20.62 29.23 16.00
C ALA A 9 -21.61 29.20 14.81
N ILE A 10 -22.68 28.40 14.90
CA ILE A 10 -23.71 28.30 13.86
C ILE A 10 -24.37 29.66 13.61
N LYS A 11 -24.71 30.39 14.69
CA LYS A 11 -25.30 31.73 14.58
C LYS A 11 -24.37 32.70 13.86
N HIS A 12 -23.08 32.73 14.23
CA HIS A 12 -22.11 33.62 13.61
C HIS A 12 -21.86 33.29 12.14
N TYR A 13 -21.71 32.00 11.79
CA TYR A 13 -21.50 31.62 10.40
C TYR A 13 -22.77 31.83 9.55
N THR A 14 -23.96 31.68 10.13
CA THR A 14 -25.21 31.99 9.43
C THR A 14 -25.29 33.47 9.09
N ALA A 15 -25.05 34.36 10.05
CA ALA A 15 -24.99 35.80 9.79
C ALA A 15 -23.89 36.16 8.78
N ALA A 16 -22.73 35.49 8.82
CA ALA A 16 -21.66 35.71 7.84
C ALA A 16 -22.09 35.28 6.42
N LEU A 17 -22.85 34.19 6.30
CA LEU A 17 -23.36 33.69 5.01
C LEU A 17 -24.52 34.53 4.45
N GLU A 18 -25.25 35.28 5.28
CA GLU A 18 -26.21 36.30 4.82
C GLU A 18 -25.49 37.47 4.12
N VAL A 19 -24.27 37.81 4.57
CA VAL A 19 -23.47 38.90 3.99
C VAL A 19 -22.63 38.43 2.81
N VAL A 20 -22.01 37.25 2.92
CA VAL A 20 -21.18 36.64 1.88
C VAL A 20 -21.70 35.23 1.59
N PRO A 21 -22.73 35.12 0.72
CA PRO A 21 -23.29 33.84 0.33
C PRO A 21 -22.25 32.92 -0.28
N LEU A 22 -22.41 31.61 -0.06
CA LEU A 22 -21.57 30.55 -0.65
C LEU A 22 -20.07 30.65 -0.32
N ASN A 23 -19.67 31.41 0.71
CA ASN A 23 -18.27 31.41 1.15
C ASN A 23 -17.89 29.99 1.66
N PRO A 24 -16.93 29.29 1.01
CA PRO A 24 -16.62 27.89 1.32
C PRO A 24 -16.04 27.72 2.73
N ILE A 25 -15.35 28.73 3.25
CA ILE A 25 -14.78 28.72 4.60
C ILE A 25 -15.89 28.80 5.65
N TYR A 26 -16.86 29.70 5.47
CA TYR A 26 -17.98 29.83 6.42
C TYR A 26 -18.91 28.62 6.38
N LEU A 27 -19.22 28.10 5.19
CA LEU A 27 -19.98 26.86 5.02
C LEU A 27 -19.27 25.68 5.69
N SER A 28 -17.97 25.47 5.42
CA SER A 28 -17.19 24.37 6.03
C SER A 28 -17.09 24.47 7.56
N ASN A 29 -16.97 25.68 8.11
CA ASN A 29 -16.95 25.86 9.55
C ASN A 29 -18.33 25.65 10.20
N ARG A 30 -19.41 26.06 9.53
CA ARG A 30 -20.78 25.78 9.99
C ARG A 30 -21.09 24.28 9.91
N ALA A 31 -20.65 23.59 8.86
CA ALA A 31 -20.69 22.13 8.76
C ALA A 31 -19.96 21.44 9.92
N ALA A 32 -18.79 21.96 10.32
CA ALA A 32 -18.05 21.45 11.46
C ALA A 32 -18.83 21.62 12.79
N ALA A 33 -19.49 22.76 12.97
CA ALA A 33 -20.32 23.02 14.13
C ALA A 33 -21.57 22.12 14.16
N TYR A 34 -22.25 21.94 13.03
CA TYR A 34 -23.36 21.01 12.90
C TYR A 34 -22.95 19.57 13.19
N SER A 35 -21.80 19.12 12.67
CA SER A 35 -21.24 17.79 12.98
C SER A 35 -20.97 17.64 14.48
N GLY A 36 -20.46 18.68 15.13
CA GLY A 36 -20.23 18.71 16.57
C GLY A 36 -21.50 18.61 17.42
N GLN A 37 -22.66 18.95 16.85
CA GLN A 37 -23.99 18.79 17.47
C GLN A 37 -24.70 17.50 17.08
N GLY A 38 -24.09 16.64 16.26
CA GLY A 38 -24.75 15.45 15.71
C GLY A 38 -25.73 15.74 14.57
N LYS A 39 -25.80 16.99 14.07
CA LYS A 39 -26.68 17.40 12.97
C LYS A 39 -26.03 17.10 11.61
N HIS A 40 -25.80 15.82 11.33
CA HIS A 40 -24.97 15.40 10.19
C HIS A 40 -25.59 15.69 8.82
N GLU A 41 -26.92 15.71 8.68
CA GLU A 41 -27.56 16.11 7.42
C GLU A 41 -27.29 17.58 7.07
N LEU A 42 -27.45 18.49 8.04
CA LEU A 42 -27.11 19.90 7.84
C LEU A 42 -25.61 20.10 7.59
N ALA A 43 -24.76 19.29 8.23
CA ALA A 43 -23.34 19.30 7.97
C ALA A 43 -22.99 18.86 6.55
N LYS A 44 -23.70 17.84 6.02
CA LYS A 44 -23.55 17.37 4.65
C LYS A 44 -23.95 18.47 3.67
N GLU A 45 -25.13 19.07 3.84
CA GLU A 45 -25.62 20.16 2.97
C GLU A 45 -24.64 21.33 2.89
N ASP A 46 -24.15 21.81 4.04
CA ASP A 46 -23.16 22.88 4.08
C ASP A 46 -21.83 22.48 3.43
N ALA A 47 -21.38 21.23 3.66
CA ALA A 47 -20.14 20.75 3.06
C ALA A 47 -20.26 20.55 1.54
N GLU A 48 -21.42 20.11 1.04
CA GLU A 48 -21.74 20.00 -0.40
C GLU A 48 -21.73 21.37 -1.06
N MET A 49 -22.38 22.37 -0.44
CA MET A 49 -22.31 23.75 -0.91
C MET A 49 -20.88 24.29 -0.91
N ALA A 50 -20.08 23.95 0.12
CA ALA A 50 -18.71 24.42 0.23
C ALA A 50 -17.79 23.85 -0.87
N VAL A 51 -17.88 22.54 -1.15
CA VAL A 51 -17.08 21.91 -2.22
C VAL A 51 -17.56 22.33 -3.62
N ALA A 52 -18.84 22.65 -3.78
CA ALA A 52 -19.35 23.21 -5.02
C ALA A 52 -18.86 24.65 -5.25
N ALA A 53 -18.72 25.44 -4.18
CA ALA A 53 -18.22 26.82 -4.25
C ALA A 53 -16.70 26.87 -4.48
N ASP A 54 -15.92 26.00 -3.84
CA ASP A 54 -14.47 25.86 -4.06
C ASP A 54 -14.04 24.39 -3.97
N PRO A 55 -13.90 23.71 -5.12
CA PRO A 55 -13.43 22.32 -5.17
C PRO A 55 -12.00 22.13 -4.65
N ASN A 56 -11.18 23.18 -4.58
CA ASN A 56 -9.81 23.09 -4.07
C ASN A 56 -9.75 23.25 -2.54
N TYR A 57 -10.87 23.61 -1.89
CA TYR A 57 -10.91 23.77 -0.45
C TYR A 57 -11.02 22.42 0.28
N SER A 58 -9.86 21.75 0.43
CA SER A 58 -9.72 20.40 0.98
C SER A 58 -10.47 20.19 2.31
N LYS A 59 -10.51 21.20 3.20
CA LYS A 59 -11.22 21.10 4.48
C LYS A 59 -12.71 20.82 4.30
N ALA A 60 -13.37 21.38 3.27
CA ALA A 60 -14.77 21.09 2.97
C ALA A 60 -14.99 19.62 2.58
N TRP A 61 -14.10 19.04 1.77
CA TRP A 61 -14.12 17.61 1.44
C TRP A 61 -13.98 16.72 2.68
N SER A 62 -13.12 17.08 3.63
CA SER A 62 -13.02 16.36 4.91
C SER A 62 -14.30 16.43 5.74
N ARG A 63 -15.03 17.56 5.71
CA ARG A 63 -16.34 17.68 6.37
C ARG A 63 -17.40 16.83 5.67
N LEU A 64 -17.42 16.86 4.34
CA LEU A 64 -18.35 16.08 3.54
C LEU A 64 -18.16 14.57 3.77
N GLY A 65 -16.91 14.10 3.73
CA GLY A 65 -16.58 12.70 3.98
C GLY A 65 -17.03 12.23 5.37
N LEU A 66 -16.82 13.04 6.40
CA LEU A 66 -17.25 12.72 7.75
C LEU A 66 -18.78 12.67 7.86
N ALA A 67 -19.47 13.67 7.31
CA ALA A 67 -20.93 13.74 7.35
C ALA A 67 -21.57 12.53 6.64
N LYS A 68 -21.13 12.22 5.42
CA LYS A 68 -21.60 11.06 4.65
C LYS A 68 -21.33 9.74 5.37
N TYR A 69 -20.14 9.58 5.96
CA TYR A 69 -19.79 8.36 6.69
C TYR A 69 -20.73 8.12 7.87
N VAL A 70 -20.99 9.15 8.67
CA VAL A 70 -21.89 9.04 9.83
C VAL A 70 -23.35 8.80 9.40
N LEU A 71 -23.75 9.33 8.25
CA LEU A 71 -25.06 9.08 7.64
C LEU A 71 -25.17 7.69 6.97
N GLY A 72 -24.11 6.88 7.00
CA GLY A 72 -24.09 5.53 6.44
C GLY A 72 -23.73 5.45 4.96
N ASP A 73 -23.48 6.58 4.29
CA ASP A 73 -22.99 6.63 2.91
C ASP A 73 -21.47 6.42 2.88
N ALA A 74 -21.05 5.17 3.07
CA ALA A 74 -19.64 4.80 3.10
C ALA A 74 -18.94 5.05 1.75
N LYS A 75 -19.63 4.78 0.63
CA LYS A 75 -19.12 5.02 -0.71
C LYS A 75 -18.88 6.51 -0.95
N GLY A 76 -19.91 7.33 -0.73
CA GLY A 76 -19.80 8.77 -0.94
C GLY A 76 -18.81 9.43 0.04
N ALA A 77 -18.62 8.87 1.24
CA ALA A 77 -17.58 9.30 2.15
C ALA A 77 -16.18 9.01 1.62
N MET A 78 -15.93 7.80 1.12
CA MET A 78 -14.66 7.41 0.52
C MET A 78 -14.32 8.30 -0.68
N GLU A 79 -15.29 8.54 -1.57
CA GLU A 79 -15.13 9.43 -2.73
C GLU A 79 -14.81 10.87 -2.29
N ALA A 80 -15.55 11.41 -1.31
CA ALA A 80 -15.31 12.76 -0.80
C ALA A 80 -13.92 12.91 -0.17
N TYR A 81 -13.46 11.92 0.60
CA TYR A 81 -12.10 11.94 1.14
C TYR A 81 -11.05 11.88 0.03
N LYS A 82 -11.24 11.03 -0.98
CA LYS A 82 -10.34 10.95 -2.15
C LYS A 82 -10.22 12.31 -2.86
N SER A 83 -11.35 12.95 -3.19
CA SER A 83 -11.36 14.29 -3.79
C SER A 83 -10.66 15.34 -2.92
N GLY A 84 -10.81 15.26 -1.60
CA GLY A 84 -10.09 16.14 -0.67
C GLY A 84 -8.58 15.92 -0.67
N MET A 85 -8.11 14.67 -0.82
CA MET A 85 -6.69 14.36 -0.92
C MET A 85 -6.09 14.86 -2.23
N ASP A 86 -6.83 14.71 -3.33
CA ASP A 86 -6.42 15.19 -4.65
C ASP A 86 -6.30 16.73 -4.67
N ALA A 87 -7.24 17.43 -4.04
CA ALA A 87 -7.25 18.89 -3.94
C ALA A 87 -6.06 19.48 -3.15
N GLU A 88 -5.52 18.76 -2.16
CA GLU A 88 -4.39 19.22 -1.32
C GLU A 88 -3.05 18.56 -1.70
N GLY A 89 -3.00 17.75 -2.76
CA GLY A 89 -1.77 17.08 -3.20
C GLY A 89 -1.28 15.98 -2.27
N GLY A 90 -2.19 15.15 -1.77
CA GLY A 90 -1.90 13.98 -0.93
C GLY A 90 -2.68 13.93 0.39
N GLY A 91 -3.45 14.98 0.68
CA GLY A 91 -4.42 15.04 1.79
C GLY A 91 -3.85 15.14 3.20
N SER A 92 -4.72 15.52 4.13
CA SER A 92 -4.41 15.51 5.56
C SER A 92 -4.46 14.10 6.15
N GLU A 93 -3.80 13.89 7.30
CA GLU A 93 -3.89 12.63 8.06
C GLU A 93 -5.33 12.22 8.39
N VAL A 94 -6.20 13.21 8.65
CA VAL A 94 -7.62 13.00 8.91
C VAL A 94 -8.32 12.44 7.66
N MET A 95 -7.96 12.91 6.47
CA MET A 95 -8.56 12.43 5.23
C MET A 95 -8.10 11.01 4.90
N ARG A 96 -6.81 10.69 5.08
CA ARG A 96 -6.31 9.33 4.84
C ARG A 96 -6.99 8.31 5.74
N LYS A 97 -7.04 8.59 7.04
CA LYS A 97 -7.75 7.74 8.01
C LYS A 97 -9.24 7.65 7.73
N GLY A 98 -9.86 8.78 7.35
CA GLY A 98 -11.26 8.83 6.96
C GLY A 98 -11.54 7.96 5.73
N TYR A 99 -10.68 8.06 4.71
CA TYR A 99 -10.74 7.27 3.49
C TYR A 99 -10.64 5.77 3.77
N GLU A 100 -9.62 5.33 4.52
CA GLU A 100 -9.45 3.90 4.86
C GLU A 100 -10.64 3.36 5.66
N THR A 101 -11.16 4.16 6.60
CA THR A 101 -12.30 3.78 7.41
C THR A 101 -13.58 3.67 6.58
N ALA A 102 -13.80 4.61 5.66
CA ALA A 102 -14.93 4.59 4.74
C ALA A 102 -14.82 3.44 3.73
N LYS A 103 -13.62 3.20 3.19
CA LYS A 103 -13.32 2.10 2.27
C LYS A 103 -13.62 0.74 2.90
N ARG A 104 -13.10 0.47 4.11
CA ARG A 104 -13.38 -0.78 4.82
C ARG A 104 -14.88 -0.98 5.05
N LYS A 105 -15.58 0.08 5.47
CA LYS A 105 -17.03 0.00 5.66
C LYS A 105 -17.77 -0.30 4.35
N TYR A 106 -17.36 0.32 3.24
CA TYR A 106 -17.95 0.07 1.93
C TYR A 106 -17.72 -1.37 1.46
N GLU A 107 -16.53 -1.93 1.70
CA GLU A 107 -16.22 -3.35 1.43
C GLU A 107 -17.05 -4.30 2.30
N GLU A 108 -17.18 -4.01 3.61
CA GLU A 108 -18.02 -4.76 4.55
C GLU A 108 -19.50 -4.76 4.12
N ASP A 109 -19.97 -3.63 3.59
CA ASP A 109 -21.33 -3.47 3.06
C ASP A 109 -21.51 -4.14 1.66
N GLY A 110 -20.50 -4.88 1.18
CA GLY A 110 -20.52 -5.65 -0.08
C GLY A 110 -20.17 -4.84 -1.33
N GLY A 111 -19.60 -3.65 -1.15
CA GLY A 111 -19.15 -2.78 -2.22
C GLY A 111 -17.87 -3.29 -2.88
N ASP A 112 -17.85 -3.32 -4.21
CA ASP A 112 -16.63 -3.52 -4.99
C ASP A 112 -15.88 -2.19 -5.09
N VAL A 113 -14.77 -2.09 -4.36
CA VAL A 113 -13.72 -1.11 -4.62
C VAL A 113 -12.74 -1.84 -5.50
N GLY A 114 -12.84 -1.61 -6.82
CA GLY A 114 -11.90 -2.16 -7.80
C GLY A 114 -10.45 -2.02 -7.32
N ALA A 115 -9.59 -2.94 -7.79
CA ALA A 115 -8.16 -2.96 -7.44
C ALA A 115 -7.57 -1.55 -7.53
N PRO A 116 -6.65 -1.15 -6.62
CA PRO A 116 -6.09 0.19 -6.64
C PRO A 116 -5.54 0.49 -8.04
N ASP A 117 -6.17 1.42 -8.74
CA ASP A 117 -5.57 1.99 -9.93
C ASP A 117 -4.31 2.72 -9.48
N ASP A 118 -3.16 2.11 -9.68
CA ASP A 118 -1.85 2.78 -9.67
C ASP A 118 -1.77 3.75 -10.87
N ASP A 119 -2.69 4.72 -10.95
CA ASP A 119 -2.65 5.81 -11.93
C ASP A 119 -1.81 6.96 -11.38
N LEU A 120 -0.51 6.70 -11.25
CA LEU A 120 0.54 7.70 -11.13
C LEU A 120 1.29 7.83 -12.47
N SER A 121 0.59 7.93 -13.61
CA SER A 121 1.16 8.51 -14.83
C SER A 121 0.10 8.82 -15.88
N ARG A 122 -0.64 9.93 -15.70
CA ARG A 122 -1.34 10.58 -16.82
C ARG A 122 -1.07 12.07 -16.87
N GLY A 123 0.14 12.37 -17.32
CA GLY A 123 0.46 13.63 -17.98
C GLY A 123 0.02 13.60 -19.44
N ALA A 124 -0.95 14.47 -19.77
CA ALA A 124 -1.25 15.09 -21.07
C ALA A 124 -1.64 14.23 -22.32
N PRO A 125 -2.60 14.73 -23.15
CA PRO A 125 -3.03 14.09 -24.38
C PRO A 125 -2.11 14.47 -25.56
N GLY A 126 -1.48 13.49 -26.20
CA GLY A 126 -0.70 13.67 -27.42
C GLY A 126 -0.96 12.50 -28.36
N GLY A 127 -1.58 12.80 -29.51
CA GLY A 127 -2.00 11.81 -30.49
C GLY A 127 -0.86 11.06 -31.16
N GLY A 128 -1.21 9.89 -31.71
CA GLY A 128 -0.30 9.07 -32.50
C GLY A 128 -0.68 7.60 -32.40
N GLY A 129 -1.69 7.18 -33.17
CA GLY A 129 -1.97 5.76 -33.35
C GLY A 129 -0.76 5.06 -33.96
N MET A 130 -0.24 4.04 -33.28
CA MET A 130 0.66 3.09 -33.90
C MET A 130 -0.13 1.93 -34.51
N PRO A 131 0.22 1.48 -35.73
CA PRO A 131 -0.40 0.34 -36.39
C PRO A 131 -0.02 -0.99 -35.72
N ASP A 132 -0.97 -1.93 -35.76
CA ASP A 132 -0.92 -3.27 -35.18
C ASP A 132 0.23 -4.12 -35.76
N LEU A 133 1.17 -4.50 -34.89
CA LEU A 133 2.32 -5.36 -35.18
C LEU A 133 1.93 -6.81 -35.53
N SER A 134 0.67 -7.20 -35.32
CA SER A 134 0.13 -8.49 -35.78
C SER A 134 0.15 -8.61 -37.32
N SER A 135 0.18 -7.49 -38.03
CA SER A 135 0.23 -7.44 -39.50
C SER A 135 1.64 -7.61 -40.07
N LEU A 136 2.69 -7.32 -39.29
CA LEU A 136 4.09 -7.42 -39.72
C LEU A 136 4.67 -8.83 -39.52
N ALA A 137 4.14 -9.58 -38.55
CA ALA A 137 4.50 -10.97 -38.29
C ALA A 137 4.11 -11.94 -39.42
N GLY A 138 3.11 -11.60 -40.24
CA GLY A 138 2.73 -12.38 -41.41
C GLY A 138 3.68 -12.26 -42.61
N MET A 139 4.52 -11.22 -42.65
CA MET A 139 5.38 -10.92 -43.80
C MET A 139 6.83 -11.41 -43.63
N LEU A 140 7.28 -11.65 -42.39
CA LEU A 140 8.64 -12.10 -42.06
C LEU A 140 8.71 -13.59 -41.67
N GLY A 141 7.69 -14.38 -42.03
CA GLY A 141 7.57 -15.80 -41.66
C GLY A 141 7.95 -16.80 -42.75
N GLY A 142 8.58 -16.35 -43.85
CA GLY A 142 8.77 -17.20 -45.04
C GLY A 142 10.17 -17.13 -45.65
N MET A 143 11.21 -17.59 -44.95
CA MET A 143 12.45 -18.08 -45.61
C MET A 143 13.38 -18.87 -44.65
N GLY A 144 13.56 -20.17 -44.91
CA GLY A 144 14.72 -21.00 -44.49
C GLY A 144 14.74 -21.47 -43.02
N GLY A 145 14.93 -22.73 -42.64
CA GLY A 145 15.54 -23.87 -43.33
C GLY A 145 16.87 -24.26 -42.67
N GLY A 146 16.87 -25.31 -41.85
CA GLY A 146 18.05 -26.00 -41.28
C GLY A 146 18.57 -25.39 -39.96
N GLY A 147 18.97 -26.10 -38.92
CA GLY A 147 19.32 -27.51 -38.74
C GLY A 147 20.53 -27.57 -37.79
N GLY A 148 20.43 -28.31 -36.67
CA GLY A 148 21.59 -28.92 -35.99
C GLY A 148 22.17 -28.25 -34.74
N GLY A 149 22.02 -28.94 -33.60
CA GLY A 149 23.14 -29.33 -32.73
C GLY A 149 23.60 -28.38 -31.62
N GLY A 150 23.55 -28.85 -30.36
CA GLY A 150 24.34 -28.27 -29.26
C GLY A 150 23.81 -28.66 -27.88
N GLY A 151 24.48 -29.61 -27.22
CA GLY A 151 24.09 -30.17 -25.93
C GLY A 151 24.07 -29.18 -24.76
N GLY A 152 23.14 -29.40 -23.83
CA GLY A 152 23.08 -28.69 -22.55
C GLY A 152 21.97 -29.25 -21.64
N MET A 153 22.41 -29.87 -20.54
CA MET A 153 21.66 -30.22 -19.31
C MET A 153 20.45 -31.18 -19.40
N PRO A 154 20.59 -32.44 -18.94
CA PRO A 154 19.48 -33.26 -18.53
C PRO A 154 19.03 -32.86 -17.11
N ASP A 155 18.42 -31.68 -16.95
CA ASP A 155 17.53 -31.38 -15.80
C ASP A 155 16.76 -30.05 -15.90
N LEU A 156 17.00 -29.22 -16.93
CA LEU A 156 16.27 -27.96 -17.10
C LEU A 156 14.78 -28.18 -17.44
N ALA A 157 14.46 -29.32 -18.06
CA ALA A 157 13.08 -29.69 -18.39
C ALA A 157 12.23 -30.00 -17.14
N GLY A 158 12.85 -30.52 -16.06
CA GLY A 158 12.18 -30.75 -14.78
C GLY A 158 12.09 -29.49 -13.92
N LEU A 159 13.13 -28.64 -13.99
CA LEU A 159 13.18 -27.37 -13.26
C LEU A 159 12.11 -26.37 -13.75
N MET A 160 11.82 -26.35 -15.04
CA MET A 160 10.83 -25.45 -15.66
C MET A 160 9.36 -25.91 -15.45
N GLN A 161 9.15 -27.17 -15.05
CA GLN A 161 7.81 -27.64 -14.67
C GLN A 161 7.37 -27.15 -13.30
N ASN A 162 8.28 -26.66 -12.46
CA ASN A 162 7.94 -26.20 -11.12
C ASN A 162 7.18 -24.85 -11.19
N PRO A 163 5.87 -24.80 -10.88
CA PRO A 163 5.04 -23.60 -11.10
C PRO A 163 5.49 -22.41 -10.27
N MET A 164 6.03 -22.66 -9.07
CA MET A 164 6.55 -21.62 -8.19
C MET A 164 7.79 -20.93 -8.78
N MET A 165 8.65 -21.68 -9.47
CA MET A 165 9.85 -21.12 -10.11
C MET A 165 9.50 -20.34 -11.39
N ARG A 166 8.45 -20.76 -12.11
CA ARG A 166 7.92 -20.04 -13.27
C ARG A 166 7.34 -18.68 -12.87
N GLN A 167 6.64 -18.64 -11.73
CA GLN A 167 6.09 -17.42 -11.17
C GLN A 167 7.21 -16.48 -10.66
N MET A 168 8.26 -17.03 -10.04
CA MET A 168 9.44 -16.25 -9.65
C MET A 168 10.20 -15.70 -10.86
N ALA A 169 10.40 -16.51 -11.91
CA ALA A 169 11.03 -16.08 -13.14
C ALA A 169 10.21 -15.02 -13.88
N GLN A 170 8.88 -15.13 -13.88
CA GLN A 170 7.98 -14.11 -14.41
C GLN A 170 8.06 -12.82 -13.60
N ASN A 171 8.07 -12.89 -12.26
CA ASN A 171 8.22 -11.72 -11.41
C ASN A 171 9.60 -11.05 -11.56
N LEU A 172 10.66 -11.82 -11.84
CA LEU A 172 12.00 -11.29 -12.09
C LEU A 172 12.10 -10.62 -13.46
N MET A 173 11.45 -11.20 -14.48
CA MET A 173 11.38 -10.63 -15.84
C MET A 173 10.48 -9.40 -15.90
N SER A 174 9.41 -9.35 -15.12
CA SER A 174 8.50 -8.21 -15.07
C SER A 174 9.00 -7.07 -14.18
N ASN A 175 9.94 -7.33 -13.26
CA ASN A 175 10.57 -6.31 -12.42
C ASN A 175 12.08 -6.16 -12.70
N PRO A 176 12.45 -5.37 -13.71
CA PRO A 176 13.85 -5.06 -14.01
C PRO A 176 14.59 -4.39 -12.83
N ASP A 177 13.87 -3.66 -11.96
CA ASP A 177 14.44 -3.06 -10.74
C ASP A 177 14.82 -4.11 -9.68
N MET A 178 14.10 -5.25 -9.62
CA MET A 178 14.46 -6.36 -8.74
C MET A 178 15.73 -7.05 -9.23
N MET A 179 15.88 -7.22 -10.55
CA MET A 179 17.10 -7.77 -11.16
C MET A 179 18.29 -6.81 -10.95
N ASN A 180 18.09 -5.49 -11.08
CA ASN A 180 19.12 -4.50 -10.77
C ASN A 180 19.51 -4.49 -9.29
N ASN A 181 18.55 -4.66 -8.37
CA ASN A 181 18.83 -4.77 -6.93
C ASN A 181 19.51 -6.10 -6.57
N LEU A 182 19.24 -7.17 -7.32
CA LEU A 182 19.90 -8.45 -7.16
C LEU A 182 21.35 -8.41 -7.69
N MET A 183 21.56 -7.79 -8.86
CA MET A 183 22.88 -7.60 -9.47
C MET A 183 23.74 -6.56 -8.74
N SER A 184 23.13 -5.53 -8.14
CA SER A 184 23.84 -4.52 -7.34
C SER A 184 24.09 -4.95 -5.90
N ASN A 185 23.59 -6.11 -5.47
CA ASN A 185 23.85 -6.64 -4.14
C ASN A 185 25.25 -7.28 -4.09
N PRO A 186 26.21 -6.70 -3.34
CA PRO A 186 27.61 -7.15 -3.34
C PRO A 186 27.79 -8.61 -2.89
N ARG A 187 26.88 -9.13 -2.06
CA ARG A 187 26.89 -10.53 -1.61
C ARG A 187 26.50 -11.51 -2.73
N ILE A 188 25.62 -11.09 -3.66
CA ILE A 188 25.25 -11.88 -4.84
C ILE A 188 26.40 -11.87 -5.85
N ALA A 189 27.11 -10.74 -6.00
CA ALA A 189 28.28 -10.65 -6.85
C ALA A 189 29.43 -11.56 -6.35
N GLU A 190 29.65 -11.62 -5.03
CA GLU A 190 30.59 -12.58 -4.42
C GLU A 190 30.16 -14.04 -4.64
N MET A 191 28.87 -14.35 -4.45
CA MET A 191 28.33 -15.68 -4.70
C MET A 191 28.41 -16.07 -6.18
N ALA A 192 28.14 -15.14 -7.10
CA ALA A 192 28.26 -15.35 -8.54
C ALA A 192 29.72 -15.46 -9.00
N GLN A 193 30.68 -14.85 -8.31
CA GLN A 193 32.10 -15.12 -8.54
C GLN A 193 32.52 -16.48 -7.98
N GLN A 194 31.92 -16.89 -6.86
CA GLN A 194 32.18 -18.18 -6.22
C GLN A 194 31.55 -19.37 -6.96
N PHE A 195 30.43 -19.16 -7.65
CA PHE A 195 29.66 -20.20 -8.36
C PHE A 195 29.68 -20.06 -9.89
N GLY A 196 29.86 -18.85 -10.41
CA GLY A 196 29.92 -18.51 -11.84
C GLY A 196 31.35 -18.37 -12.39
N GLY A 197 32.38 -18.64 -11.57
CA GLY A 197 33.78 -18.75 -12.00
C GLY A 197 34.10 -19.98 -12.85
N GLY A 198 33.13 -20.53 -13.60
CA GLY A 198 33.25 -21.76 -14.37
C GLY A 198 32.70 -21.62 -15.80
N GLY A 199 33.27 -20.73 -16.61
CA GLY A 199 32.85 -20.65 -18.01
C GLY A 199 33.49 -19.55 -18.84
N GLY A 200 34.78 -19.67 -19.16
CA GLY A 200 35.37 -18.94 -20.28
C GLY A 200 36.84 -18.60 -20.11
N GLY A 201 37.72 -19.33 -20.81
CA GLY A 201 39.11 -18.90 -21.01
C GLY A 201 40.10 -20.05 -20.97
N ALA A 202 40.55 -20.46 -22.15
CA ALA A 202 41.64 -21.42 -22.34
C ALA A 202 42.91 -21.02 -21.58
N GLY A 203 43.49 -21.96 -20.84
CA GLY A 203 44.79 -21.78 -20.19
C GLY A 203 45.14 -22.95 -19.30
N ALA A 204 46.22 -23.64 -19.65
CA ALA A 204 46.71 -24.87 -19.02
C ALA A 204 47.01 -24.71 -17.51
N GLY A 205 46.78 -25.77 -16.73
CA GLY A 205 47.36 -25.86 -15.39
C GLY A 205 46.63 -26.78 -14.42
N ALA A 206 47.28 -27.89 -14.08
CA ALA A 206 47.00 -28.88 -13.05
C ALA A 206 46.27 -28.42 -11.76
N GLY A 207 45.42 -29.32 -11.23
CA GLY A 207 45.39 -29.58 -9.77
C GLY A 207 44.03 -29.59 -9.06
N ARG A 208 43.59 -30.81 -8.70
CA ARG A 208 43.14 -31.21 -7.35
C ARG A 208 41.85 -30.59 -6.75
N GLY A 209 40.77 -31.36 -6.80
CA GLY A 209 40.11 -31.94 -5.60
C GLY A 209 39.07 -31.14 -4.79
N GLY A 210 37.83 -31.64 -4.78
CA GLY A 210 37.04 -31.90 -3.56
C GLY A 210 36.06 -30.83 -3.03
N GLY A 211 34.79 -31.23 -2.84
CA GLY A 211 33.91 -30.68 -1.80
C GLY A 211 32.55 -30.16 -2.27
N GLY A 212 31.53 -31.03 -2.33
CA GLY A 212 30.13 -30.62 -2.43
C GLY A 212 29.59 -30.14 -1.08
N GLY A 213 29.08 -28.91 -1.02
CA GLY A 213 28.45 -28.33 0.17
C GLY A 213 26.94 -28.59 0.19
N GLY A 214 26.50 -29.60 0.95
CA GLY A 214 25.10 -29.81 1.32
C GLY A 214 24.73 -29.03 2.59
N MET A 215 23.45 -28.65 2.71
CA MET A 215 22.91 -27.92 3.86
C MET A 215 23.05 -28.70 5.20
N PRO A 216 23.24 -28.02 6.35
CA PRO A 216 23.25 -28.65 7.67
C PRO A 216 21.89 -29.26 8.04
N ASN A 217 21.90 -30.36 8.82
CA ASN A 217 20.70 -31.06 9.27
C ASN A 217 19.90 -30.26 10.32
N MET A 218 18.57 -30.25 10.17
CA MET A 218 17.61 -29.54 11.06
C MET A 218 17.70 -29.99 12.53
N GLN A 219 18.16 -31.21 12.79
CA GLN A 219 18.34 -31.76 14.14
C GLN A 219 19.46 -31.06 14.92
N ASP A 220 20.48 -30.56 14.21
CA ASP A 220 21.61 -29.84 14.82
C ASP A 220 21.24 -28.37 15.10
N LEU A 221 20.31 -27.81 14.33
CA LEU A 221 19.79 -26.45 14.54
C LEU A 221 18.91 -26.36 15.80
N MET A 222 18.12 -27.40 16.10
CA MET A 222 17.22 -27.42 17.27
C MET A 222 17.93 -27.61 18.61
N ASN A 223 19.17 -28.13 18.60
CA ASN A 223 19.96 -28.33 19.81
C ASN A 223 20.86 -27.13 20.15
N ASP A 224 20.79 -26.04 19.38
CA ASP A 224 21.55 -24.82 19.66
C ASP A 224 20.89 -24.01 20.80
N PRO A 225 21.55 -23.83 21.95
CA PRO A 225 20.99 -23.13 23.11
C PRO A 225 20.65 -21.66 22.82
N ASN A 226 21.34 -21.03 21.87
CA ASN A 226 21.07 -19.63 21.50
C ASN A 226 19.79 -19.49 20.67
N LEU A 227 19.43 -20.53 19.91
CA LEU A 227 18.20 -20.54 19.10
C LEU A 227 16.96 -20.82 19.97
N ALA A 228 17.11 -21.65 21.01
CA ALA A 228 16.05 -21.93 21.98
C ALA A 228 15.65 -20.68 22.79
N GLU A 229 16.59 -19.79 23.09
CA GLU A 229 16.36 -18.54 23.82
C GLU A 229 15.69 -17.47 22.94
N MET A 230 16.06 -17.42 21.64
CA MET A 230 15.41 -16.59 20.63
C MET A 230 13.95 -17.02 20.39
N ALA A 231 13.68 -18.33 20.30
CA ALA A 231 12.33 -18.86 20.16
C ALA A 231 11.44 -18.56 21.38
N ARG A 232 12.02 -18.59 22.60
CA ARG A 232 11.30 -18.29 23.85
C ARG A 232 10.92 -16.81 23.96
N SER A 233 11.78 -15.91 23.48
CA SER A 233 11.49 -14.47 23.40
C SER A 233 10.43 -14.13 22.34
N PHE A 234 10.32 -14.94 21.29
CA PHE A 234 9.33 -14.75 20.22
C PHE A 234 7.96 -15.37 20.55
N MET A 235 7.91 -16.49 21.28
CA MET A 235 6.66 -17.16 21.68
C MET A 235 6.09 -16.73 23.05
N GLY A 236 6.79 -15.89 23.81
CA GLY A 236 6.37 -15.44 25.15
C GLY A 236 5.47 -14.20 25.20
N GLY A 237 5.07 -13.65 24.04
CA GLY A 237 4.28 -12.41 23.96
C GLY A 237 2.77 -12.64 23.90
N GLY A 238 2.13 -13.00 25.02
CA GLY A 238 0.66 -13.10 25.04
C GLY A 238 0.01 -13.56 26.35
N GLY A 239 -0.28 -12.62 27.25
CA GLY A 239 -1.50 -12.65 28.07
C GLY A 239 -1.38 -13.03 29.55
N ALA A 240 -1.62 -12.03 30.41
CA ALA A 240 -2.38 -12.06 31.69
C ALA A 240 -2.01 -10.76 32.46
N GLY A 241 -2.89 -9.94 33.01
CA GLY A 241 -4.30 -10.06 33.31
C GLY A 241 -4.57 -8.99 34.37
N ALA A 242 -5.61 -8.19 34.15
CA ALA A 242 -6.09 -7.22 35.11
C ALA A 242 -6.68 -7.90 36.36
N GLY A 243 -6.52 -7.27 37.53
CA GLY A 243 -7.57 -7.20 38.54
C GLY A 243 -7.49 -8.13 39.76
N ALA A 244 -7.06 -7.57 40.89
CA ALA A 244 -7.62 -7.73 42.25
C ALA A 244 -6.74 -6.84 43.17
N GLY A 245 -7.22 -5.89 43.95
CA GLY A 245 -8.38 -5.95 44.83
C GLY A 245 -7.89 -6.14 46.28
N ARG A 246 -8.08 -5.08 47.10
CA ARG A 246 -7.98 -5.00 48.58
C ARG A 246 -6.63 -4.59 49.20
N GLY A 247 -6.68 -3.51 49.97
CA GLY A 247 -5.65 -3.09 50.90
C GLY A 247 -6.02 -1.78 51.60
N ALA A 248 -6.91 -1.87 52.59
CA ALA A 248 -7.20 -0.79 53.52
C ALA A 248 -6.02 -0.54 54.48
N GLY A 249 -5.72 0.72 54.79
CA GLY A 249 -4.79 1.15 55.84
C GLY A 249 -4.67 2.68 55.88
N ARG A 250 -5.55 3.38 56.59
CA ARG A 250 -5.29 4.11 57.85
C ARG A 250 -3.82 4.47 58.15
N GLY A 251 -3.58 5.77 58.44
CA GLY A 251 -2.42 6.32 59.17
C GLY A 251 -1.85 7.56 58.47
N ALA A 252 -2.23 8.79 58.82
CA ALA A 252 -1.79 9.62 59.95
C ALA A 252 -0.44 10.33 59.72
N GLY A 253 -0.45 11.66 59.88
CA GLY A 253 0.64 12.39 60.54
C GLY A 253 1.49 13.33 59.69
N GLN A 254 1.22 14.62 59.88
CA GLN A 254 2.12 15.80 59.82
C GLN A 254 2.66 16.26 58.46
#